data_AF-A0A4C1SUA0-F1
#
_entry.id   AF-A0A4C1SUA0-F1
#
_cell.length_a   1.000
_cell.length_b   1.000
_cell.length_c   1.000
_cell.angle_alpha   90.00
_cell.angle_beta   90.00
_cell.angle_gamma   90.00
#
_symmetry.space_group_name_H-M   'P 1'
#
loop_
_entity.id
_entity.type
_entity.pdbx_description
1 polymer ?
#
loop_
_entity_poly.entity_id
_entity_poly.type
_entity_poly.pdbx_seq_one_letter_code
_entity_poly.pdbx_strand_id
1 'polypeptide(L)'
;MAPFSGREYGEMIMCYVEPRGNAREGLRIYVERYPDRRHPSDSRITYAYQRVLENRPIVPNRESAGKPVRSETQERVLDLVRQNPRLGTRTAARLLRRNHGARV
;
A
#
# COMPACT_ATOMS: atom_id res chain seq x y z
N MET A 1 8.36 -12.14 4.51
CA MET A 1 9.44 -11.15 4.77
C MET A 1 8.82 -9.79 5.09
N ALA A 2 9.25 -9.17 6.20
CA ALA A 2 8.81 -7.82 6.59
C ALA A 2 9.27 -6.77 5.55
N PRO A 3 8.49 -5.70 5.31
CA PRO A 3 8.91 -4.62 4.42
C PRO A 3 10.21 -3.96 4.90
N PHE A 4 10.93 -3.29 3.99
CA PHE A 4 12.02 -2.39 4.36
C PHE A 4 11.43 -1.08 4.90
N SER A 5 12.17 -0.42 5.77
CA SER A 5 11.84 0.91 6.27
C SER A 5 11.96 1.96 5.16
N GLY A 6 11.34 3.13 5.35
CA GLY A 6 11.47 4.25 4.41
C GLY A 6 12.93 4.68 4.22
N ARG A 7 13.74 4.63 5.29
CA ARG A 7 15.18 4.91 5.24
C ARG A 7 15.90 3.92 4.33
N GLU A 8 15.72 2.62 4.56
CA GLU A 8 16.36 1.59 3.73
C GLU A 8 15.96 1.72 2.26
N TYR A 9 14.68 2.02 1.97
CA TYR A 9 14.24 2.28 0.60
C TYR A 9 14.88 3.53 -0.02
N GLY A 10 15.04 4.61 0.74
CA GLY A 10 15.76 5.81 0.27
C GLY A 10 17.23 5.51 -0.05
N GLU A 11 17.91 4.78 0.83
CA GLU A 11 19.31 4.35 0.63
C GLU A 11 19.45 3.43 -0.59
N MET A 12 18.48 2.54 -0.84
CA MET A 12 18.42 1.72 -2.07
C MET A 12 18.33 2.59 -3.32
N ILE A 13 17.46 3.60 -3.32
CA ILE A 13 17.31 4.52 -4.46
C ILE A 13 18.62 5.27 -4.72
N MET A 14 19.26 5.78 -3.67
CA MET A 14 20.55 6.48 -3.80
C MET A 14 21.62 5.59 -4.44
N CYS A 15 21.70 4.32 -4.03
CA CYS A 15 22.65 3.37 -4.62
C CYS A 15 22.26 2.94 -6.04
N TYR A 16 20.98 2.99 -6.40
CA TYR A 16 20.49 2.67 -7.76
C TYR A 16 20.77 3.77 -8.78
N VAL A 17 20.60 5.03 -8.40
CA VAL A 17 20.76 6.16 -9.31
C VAL A 17 22.22 6.47 -9.63
N GLU A 18 23.12 6.14 -8.72
CA GLU A 18 24.57 6.33 -8.86
C GLU A 18 25.15 5.63 -10.11
N PRO A 19 24.90 4.34 -10.36
CA PRO A 19 25.27 3.68 -11.62
C PRO A 19 24.23 3.90 -12.73
N ARG A 20 23.51 5.04 -12.71
CA ARG A 20 22.50 5.44 -13.71
C ARG A 20 21.42 4.39 -13.97
N GLY A 21 20.95 3.73 -12.92
CA GLY A 21 19.85 2.76 -13.00
C GLY A 21 20.27 1.32 -13.31
N ASN A 22 21.56 0.99 -13.24
CA ASN A 22 21.97 -0.41 -13.28
C ASN A 22 21.67 -1.09 -11.93
N ALA A 23 20.65 -1.95 -11.89
CA ALA A 23 20.19 -2.59 -10.66
C ALA A 23 21.22 -3.50 -10.00
N ARG A 24 22.02 -4.23 -10.80
CA ARG A 24 23.06 -5.14 -10.26
C ARG A 24 24.19 -4.36 -9.62
N GLU A 25 24.64 -3.31 -10.29
CA GLU A 25 25.68 -2.44 -9.76
C GLU A 25 25.18 -1.66 -8.54
N GLY A 26 23.94 -1.19 -8.57
CA GLY A 26 23.34 -0.51 -7.42
C GLY A 26 23.18 -1.43 -6.20
N LEU A 27 22.87 -2.71 -6.43
CA LEU A 27 22.88 -3.73 -5.37
C LEU A 27 24.29 -3.93 -4.81
N ARG A 28 25.31 -4.05 -5.66
CA ARG A 28 26.70 -4.18 -5.24
C ARG A 28 27.11 -3.01 -4.34
N ILE A 29 26.83 -1.77 -4.77
CA ILE A 29 27.09 -0.56 -4.01
C ILE A 29 26.33 -0.58 -2.66
N TYR A 30 25.07 -1.03 -2.64
CA TYR A 30 24.29 -1.12 -1.41
C TYR A 30 24.90 -2.11 -0.41
N VAL A 31 25.31 -3.28 -0.89
CA VAL A 31 25.96 -4.33 -0.06
C VAL A 31 27.28 -3.81 0.50
N GLU A 32 28.08 -3.13 -0.30
CA GLU A 32 29.37 -2.57 0.12
C GLU A 32 29.21 -1.46 1.16
N ARG A 33 28.20 -0.60 1.01
CA ARG A 33 27.93 0.49 1.97
C ARG A 33 27.28 0.03 3.27
N TYR A 34 26.50 -1.04 3.22
CA TYR A 34 25.71 -1.53 4.35
C TYR A 34 25.90 -3.04 4.57
N PRO A 35 27.12 -3.51 4.86
CA PRO A 35 27.45 -4.93 4.92
C PRO A 35 26.66 -5.68 6.00
N ASP A 36 26.47 -5.05 7.17
CA ASP A 36 25.80 -5.68 8.34
C ASP A 36 24.27 -5.60 8.29
N ARG A 37 23.69 -5.08 7.20
CA ARG A 37 22.23 -4.92 7.06
C ARG A 37 21.63 -6.04 6.22
N ARG A 38 20.29 -6.13 6.28
CA ARG A 38 19.52 -7.00 5.38
C ARG A 38 19.66 -6.51 3.95
N HIS A 39 20.15 -7.38 3.05
CA HIS A 39 20.32 -7.02 1.64
C HIS A 39 19.01 -7.19 0.85
N PRO A 40 18.64 -6.21 0.01
CA PRO A 40 17.52 -6.35 -0.93
C PRO A 40 17.88 -7.25 -2.12
N SER A 41 16.87 -7.66 -2.88
CA SER A 41 17.09 -8.12 -4.26
C SER A 41 17.28 -6.93 -5.20
N ASP A 42 17.90 -7.16 -6.34
CA ASP A 42 17.99 -6.20 -7.44
C ASP A 42 16.60 -5.66 -7.85
N SER A 43 15.62 -6.56 -7.98
CA SER A 43 14.22 -6.21 -8.26
C SER A 43 13.59 -5.31 -7.21
N ARG A 44 14.01 -5.42 -5.94
CA ARG A 44 13.47 -4.59 -4.85
C ARG A 44 14.00 -3.17 -4.95
N ILE A 45 15.25 -2.99 -5.37
CA ILE A 45 15.87 -1.69 -5.60
C ILE A 45 15.15 -0.97 -6.75
N THR A 46 14.96 -1.65 -7.89
CA THR A 46 14.23 -1.09 -9.03
C THR A 46 12.79 -0.75 -8.66
N TYR A 47 12.13 -1.61 -7.89
CA TYR A 47 10.77 -1.36 -7.42
C TYR A 47 10.65 -0.09 -6.56
N ALA A 48 11.63 0.15 -5.68
CA ALA A 48 11.65 1.36 -4.85
C ALA A 48 11.67 2.63 -5.70
N TYR A 49 12.55 2.65 -6.72
CA TYR A 49 12.66 3.75 -7.66
C TYR A 49 11.39 3.93 -8.52
N GLN A 50 10.85 2.82 -9.04
CA GLN A 50 9.64 2.84 -9.86
C GLN A 50 8.46 3.45 -9.12
N ARG A 51 8.34 3.22 -7.82
CA ARG A 51 7.26 3.82 -7.02
C ARG A 51 7.36 5.32 -6.87
N VAL A 52 8.57 5.88 -6.83
CA VAL A 52 8.77 7.33 -6.88
C VAL A 52 8.27 7.88 -8.21
N LEU A 53 8.62 7.22 -9.33
CA LEU A 53 8.14 7.63 -10.66
C LEU A 53 6.62 7.54 -10.79
N GLU A 54 6.01 6.53 -10.17
CA GLU A 54 4.56 6.33 -10.17
C GLU A 54 3.82 7.22 -9.15
N ASN A 55 4.51 8.12 -8.45
CA ASN A 55 3.97 8.93 -7.35
C ASN A 55 3.23 8.08 -6.29
N ARG A 56 3.79 6.91 -5.97
CA ARG A 56 3.27 5.97 -4.97
C ARG A 56 4.09 6.05 -3.68
N PRO A 57 3.49 5.73 -2.52
CA PRO A 57 4.23 5.66 -1.26
C PRO A 57 5.46 4.76 -1.35
N ILE A 58 6.63 5.25 -0.93
CA ILE A 58 7.90 4.50 -1.02
C ILE A 58 7.93 3.26 -0.11
N VAL A 59 7.21 3.28 1.01
CA VAL A 59 6.94 2.09 1.83
C VAL A 59 5.56 1.54 1.45
N PRO A 60 5.41 0.25 1.09
CA PRO A 60 4.14 -0.28 0.65
C PRO A 60 3.15 -0.26 1.81
N ASN A 61 2.02 0.43 1.65
CA ASN A 61 0.93 0.26 2.60
C ASN A 61 0.27 -1.11 2.35
N ARG A 62 0.50 -2.07 3.25
CA ARG A 62 -0.11 -3.40 3.18
C ARG A 62 -1.53 -3.43 3.78
N GLU A 63 -1.89 -2.42 4.56
CA GLU A 63 -3.19 -2.35 5.24
C GLU A 63 -4.34 -2.06 4.27
N SER A 64 -4.02 -1.45 3.12
CA SER A 64 -4.99 -1.06 2.08
C SER A 64 -5.18 -2.12 0.99
N ALA A 65 -4.73 -3.36 1.18
CA ALA A 65 -4.89 -4.44 0.19
C ALA A 65 -6.36 -4.88 0.00
N GLY A 66 -7.29 -4.35 0.80
CA GLY A 66 -8.73 -4.54 0.62
C GLY A 66 -9.25 -3.80 -0.62
N LYS A 67 -10.22 -4.41 -1.32
CA LYS A 67 -10.96 -3.73 -2.38
C LYS A 67 -11.54 -2.42 -1.82
N PRO A 68 -11.34 -1.27 -2.47
CA PRO A 68 -11.94 -0.03 -2.02
C PRO A 68 -13.45 -0.23 -1.90
N VAL A 69 -14.00 -0.05 -0.70
CA VAL A 69 -15.46 0.01 -0.53
C VAL A 69 -15.91 1.31 -1.17
N ARG A 70 -16.95 1.26 -2.02
CA ARG A 70 -17.50 2.48 -2.62
C ARG A 70 -17.91 3.46 -1.51
N SER A 71 -17.51 4.73 -1.63
CA SER A 71 -17.81 5.79 -0.65
C SER A 71 -19.29 5.81 -0.26
N GLU A 72 -20.19 5.67 -1.25
CA GLU A 72 -21.65 5.63 -1.04
C GLU A 72 -22.11 4.50 -0.10
N THR A 73 -21.43 3.35 -0.12
CA THR A 73 -21.78 2.23 0.76
C THR A 73 -21.32 2.52 2.20
N GLN A 74 -20.16 3.16 2.36
CA GLN A 74 -19.67 3.58 3.67
C GLN A 74 -20.58 4.64 4.29
N GLU A 75 -20.98 5.65 3.52
CA GLU A 75 -21.92 6.69 3.98
C GLU A 75 -23.25 6.10 4.42
N ARG A 76 -23.85 5.20 3.62
CA ARG A 76 -25.11 4.54 4.00
C ARG A 76 -24.99 3.70 5.27
N VAL A 77 -23.85 3.04 5.50
CA VAL A 77 -23.60 2.33 6.76
C VAL A 77 -23.57 3.33 7.92
N LEU A 78 -22.84 4.43 7.77
CA LEU A 78 -22.76 5.47 8.80
C LEU A 78 -24.12 6.07 9.11
N ASP A 79 -24.95 6.33 8.10
CA ASP A 79 -26.29 6.88 8.30
C ASP A 79 -27.21 5.90 9.03
N LEU A 80 -27.15 4.61 8.71
CA LEU A 80 -27.92 3.58 9.43
C LEU A 80 -27.50 3.47 10.90
N VAL A 81 -26.21 3.57 11.20
CA VAL A 81 -25.69 3.56 12.58
C VAL A 81 -26.03 4.85 13.31
N ARG A 82 -25.99 6.00 12.65
CA ARG A 82 -26.41 7.29 13.24
C ARG A 82 -27.89 7.29 13.59
N GLN A 83 -28.75 6.76 12.69
CA GLN A 83 -30.19 6.68 12.91
C GLN A 83 -30.57 5.68 14.00
N ASN A 84 -29.80 4.58 14.13
CA ASN A 84 -30.01 3.61 15.19
C ASN A 84 -28.67 3.01 15.66
N PRO A 85 -28.06 3.57 16.73
CA PRO A 85 -26.78 3.08 17.25
C PRO A 85 -26.81 1.65 17.79
N ARG A 86 -28.00 1.10 18.10
CA ARG A 86 -28.18 -0.28 18.56
C ARG A 86 -28.41 -1.27 17.41
N LEU A 87 -28.36 -0.79 16.17
CA LEU A 87 -28.61 -1.61 14.98
C LEU A 87 -27.55 -2.71 14.86
N GLY A 88 -28.00 -3.96 14.89
CA GLY A 88 -27.14 -5.11 14.65
C GLY A 88 -26.59 -5.14 13.22
N THR A 89 -25.34 -5.57 13.06
CA THR A 89 -24.63 -5.61 11.78
C THR A 89 -25.35 -6.43 10.70
N ARG A 90 -25.98 -7.56 11.07
CA ARG A 90 -26.80 -8.38 10.16
C ARG A 90 -28.02 -7.63 9.62
N THR A 91 -28.65 -6.82 10.47
CA THR A 91 -29.83 -6.03 10.08
C THR A 91 -29.41 -4.89 9.16
N ALA A 92 -28.32 -4.19 9.48
CA ALA A 92 -27.74 -3.17 8.61
C ALA A 92 -27.42 -3.73 7.20
N ALA A 93 -26.79 -4.91 7.13
CA ALA A 93 -26.50 -5.57 5.85
C ALA A 93 -27.76 -5.90 5.03
N ARG A 94 -28.86 -6.32 5.68
CA ARG A 94 -30.15 -6.57 5.00
C ARG A 94 -30.76 -5.28 4.44
N LEU A 95 -30.72 -4.17 5.20
CA LEU A 95 -31.24 -2.87 4.77
C LEU A 95 -30.45 -2.32 3.58
N LEU A 96 -29.11 -2.42 3.62
CA LEU A 96 -28.24 -1.98 2.53
C LEU A 96 -28.47 -2.74 1.22
N ARG A 97 -28.76 -4.05 1.30
CA ARG A 97 -29.10 -4.88 0.14
C ARG A 97 -30.46 -4.52 -0.45
N ARG A 98 -31.48 -4.27 0.38
CA ARG A 98 -32.83 -3.87 -0.09
C ARG A 98 -32.79 -2.57 -0.88
N ASN A 99 -32.03 -1.57 -0.43
CA ASN A 99 -31.97 -0.26 -1.08
C ASN A 99 -31.11 -0.26 -2.38
N HIS A 100 -30.31 -1.30 -2.63
CA HIS A 100 -29.54 -1.43 -3.89
C HIS A 100 -30.35 -2.05 -5.04
N GLY A 101 -31.48 -2.71 -4.76
CA GLY A 101 -32.31 -3.38 -5.78
C GLY A 101 -33.35 -2.49 -6.47
N ALA A 102 -33.42 -1.20 -6.13
CA ALA A 102 -34.45 -0.27 -6.63
C ALA A 102 -34.00 0.61 -7.83
N ARG A 103 -32.89 0.25 -8.49
CA ARG A 103 -32.46 0.88 -9.75
C ARG A 103 -32.27 -0.22 -10.80
N VAL A 104 -33.34 -0.55 -11.50
CA VAL A 104 -33.35 -1.15 -12.84
C VAL A 104 -34.30 -0.32 -13.68
#